data_AF-J9W4R8-F1
#
_entry.id   AF-J9W4R8-F1
#
_cell.length_a   1.000
_cell.length_b   1.000
_cell.length_c   1.000
_cell.angle_alpha   90.00
_cell.angle_beta   90.00
_cell.angle_gamma   90.00
#
_symmetry.space_group_name_H-M   'P 1'
#
loop_
_entity.id
_entity.type
_entity.pdbx_description
1 polymer ?
#
loop_
_entity_poly.entity_id
_entity_poly.type
_entity_poly.pdbx_seq_one_letter_code
_entity_poly.pdbx_strand_id
1 'polypeptide(L)'
;MIDKPQYIIVAGINGAGKSTLYDTFPILFDKTKRINADELLRQMGGDWHKDSDNLKAMKEEIKQLHYALDHQQSIHVETTLAGRGKAQLNLIDKAHKNGFEVTLLYVALRDENLAIQRVNERVQKGGHGVPVATIKKRYQQSKHNLPLVAFKSDKVMIYDNSEKFTSVYAREKGQVFKNDLRHFPWINQNITYPEKVQKQLQNFADQNPEVKPKNDPENKNDRPSY
;
A
#
# COMPACT_ATOMS: atom_id res chain seq x y z
N MET A 1 -14.14 -14.25 20.99
CA MET A 1 -13.38 -13.05 20.60
C MET A 1 -14.06 -12.48 19.37
N ILE A 2 -14.30 -11.17 19.31
CA ILE A 2 -14.80 -10.52 18.09
C ILE A 2 -13.60 -10.42 17.14
N ASP A 3 -13.72 -10.97 15.93
CA ASP A 3 -12.69 -10.83 14.90
C ASP A 3 -12.53 -9.34 14.56
N LYS A 4 -11.31 -8.81 14.70
CA LYS A 4 -11.01 -7.42 14.31
C LYS A 4 -11.14 -7.26 12.80
N PRO A 5 -11.68 -6.13 12.30
CA PRO A 5 -11.70 -5.87 10.87
C PRO A 5 -10.27 -5.81 10.32
N GLN A 6 -10.08 -6.32 9.11
CA GLN A 6 -8.75 -6.50 8.51
C GLN A 6 -8.48 -5.43 7.45
N TYR A 7 -7.31 -4.80 7.50
CA TYR A 7 -6.81 -3.98 6.40
C TYR A 7 -5.50 -4.56 5.88
N ILE A 8 -5.58 -5.24 4.74
CA ILE A 8 -4.42 -5.91 4.12
C ILE A 8 -3.88 -5.04 2.99
N ILE A 9 -2.60 -4.70 3.06
CA ILE A 9 -1.87 -3.93 2.06
C ILE A 9 -0.96 -4.89 1.32
N VAL A 10 -1.29 -5.16 0.06
CA VAL A 10 -0.47 -5.97 -0.86
C VAL A 10 0.44 -5.04 -1.66
N ALA A 11 1.70 -4.98 -1.28
CA ALA A 11 2.66 -3.99 -1.75
C ALA A 11 3.79 -4.60 -2.60
N GLY A 12 4.28 -3.82 -3.56
CA GLY A 12 5.39 -4.19 -4.44
C GLY A 12 5.22 -3.57 -5.82
N ILE A 13 6.33 -3.27 -6.49
CA ILE A 13 6.28 -2.61 -7.80
C ILE A 13 5.60 -3.46 -8.88
N ASN A 14 5.25 -2.85 -10.00
CA ASN A 14 4.78 -3.59 -11.17
C ASN A 14 5.84 -4.63 -11.58
N GLY A 15 5.43 -5.85 -11.92
CA GLY A 15 6.34 -6.96 -12.22
C GLY A 15 6.90 -7.71 -10.99
N ALA A 16 6.67 -7.22 -9.76
CA ALA A 16 7.15 -7.92 -8.55
C ALA A 16 6.49 -9.29 -8.32
N GLY A 17 5.31 -9.54 -8.89
CA GLY A 17 4.56 -10.78 -8.68
C GLY A 17 3.70 -10.76 -7.42
N LYS A 18 3.10 -9.59 -7.10
CA LYS A 18 2.08 -9.48 -6.03
C LYS A 18 0.96 -10.51 -6.19
N SER A 19 0.59 -10.84 -7.43
CA SER A 19 -0.46 -11.82 -7.72
C SER A 19 -0.18 -13.20 -7.11
N THR A 20 1.09 -13.59 -6.98
CA THR A 20 1.50 -14.85 -6.35
C THR A 20 1.02 -14.96 -4.90
N LEU A 21 0.80 -13.84 -4.19
CA LEU A 21 0.25 -13.86 -2.84
C LEU A 21 -1.20 -14.37 -2.81
N TYR A 22 -2.03 -14.01 -3.79
CA TYR A 22 -3.42 -14.48 -3.87
C TYR A 22 -3.49 -15.98 -4.12
N ASP A 23 -2.61 -16.50 -4.98
CA ASP A 23 -2.55 -17.93 -5.28
C ASP A 23 -1.99 -18.74 -4.11
N THR A 24 -0.99 -18.19 -3.41
CA THR A 24 -0.30 -18.88 -2.30
C THR A 24 -1.10 -18.83 -1.00
N PHE A 25 -1.82 -17.74 -0.74
CA PHE A 25 -2.53 -17.49 0.51
C PHE A 25 -3.98 -17.05 0.28
N PRO A 26 -4.81 -17.81 -0.45
CA PRO A 26 -6.18 -17.39 -0.79
C PRO A 26 -7.02 -17.11 0.46
N ILE A 27 -6.87 -17.95 1.50
CA ILE A 27 -7.59 -17.84 2.79
C ILE A 27 -7.39 -16.47 3.46
N LEU A 28 -6.25 -15.81 3.24
CA LEU A 28 -5.97 -14.48 3.80
C LEU A 28 -6.92 -13.41 3.23
N PHE A 29 -7.44 -13.62 2.03
CA PHE A 29 -8.24 -12.65 1.29
C PHE A 29 -9.75 -12.98 1.29
N ASP A 30 -10.14 -14.22 1.58
CA ASP A 30 -11.52 -14.73 1.49
C ASP A 30 -12.57 -13.90 2.24
N LYS A 31 -12.20 -13.30 3.37
CA LYS A 31 -13.11 -12.49 4.21
C LYS A 31 -12.91 -10.98 4.05
N THR A 32 -12.27 -10.55 2.96
CA THR A 32 -11.95 -9.15 2.73
C THR A 32 -12.40 -8.69 1.36
N LYS A 33 -12.94 -7.47 1.26
CA LYS A 33 -13.29 -6.87 -0.03
C LYS A 33 -12.02 -6.35 -0.72
N ARG A 34 -11.79 -6.79 -1.97
CA ARG A 34 -10.76 -6.20 -2.82
C ARG A 34 -11.16 -4.80 -3.26
N ILE A 35 -10.27 -3.84 -3.11
CA ILE A 35 -10.41 -2.51 -3.70
C ILE A 35 -9.16 -2.26 -4.56
N ASN A 36 -9.36 -2.11 -5.87
CA ASN A 36 -8.29 -1.98 -6.85
C ASN A 36 -8.71 -1.04 -7.99
N ALA A 37 -7.91 0.01 -8.23
CA ALA A 37 -8.19 1.01 -9.26
C ALA A 37 -8.28 0.43 -10.69
N ASP A 38 -7.47 -0.57 -11.05
CA ASP A 38 -7.50 -1.17 -12.40
C ASP A 38 -8.81 -1.95 -12.63
N GLU A 39 -9.30 -2.65 -11.60
CA GLU A 39 -10.60 -3.34 -11.66
C GLU A 39 -11.76 -2.34 -11.73
N LEU A 40 -11.71 -1.27 -10.93
CA LEU A 40 -12.70 -0.19 -10.96
C LEU A 40 -12.74 0.51 -12.33
N LEU A 41 -11.56 0.78 -12.91
CA LEU A 41 -11.46 1.35 -14.26
C LEU A 41 -12.18 0.47 -15.28
N ARG A 42 -11.95 -0.85 -15.25
CA ARG A 42 -12.62 -1.81 -16.15
C ARG A 42 -14.12 -1.85 -15.92
N GLN A 43 -14.58 -1.85 -14.67
CA GLN A 43 -16.01 -1.85 -14.31
C GLN A 43 -16.72 -0.58 -14.80
N MET A 44 -16.03 0.56 -14.82
CA MET A 44 -16.54 1.83 -15.35
C MET A 44 -16.51 1.91 -16.88
N GLY A 45 -15.98 0.91 -17.58
CA GLY A 45 -15.73 0.97 -19.03
C GLY A 45 -14.67 1.99 -19.42
N GLY A 46 -13.76 2.34 -18.49
CA GLY A 46 -12.74 3.35 -18.69
C GLY A 46 -11.56 2.87 -19.54
N ASP A 47 -10.91 3.83 -20.20
CA ASP A 47 -9.74 3.59 -21.03
C ASP A 47 -8.45 3.93 -20.25
N TRP A 48 -7.59 2.95 -20.03
CA TRP A 48 -6.33 3.13 -19.29
C TRP A 48 -5.35 4.06 -20.01
N HIS A 49 -5.53 4.32 -21.31
CA HIS A 49 -4.76 5.33 -22.04
C HIS A 49 -5.21 6.76 -21.73
N LYS A 50 -6.37 6.96 -21.08
CA LYS A 50 -6.90 8.28 -20.74
C LYS A 50 -6.65 8.60 -19.27
N ASP A 51 -5.82 9.62 -19.03
CA ASP A 51 -5.53 10.11 -17.69
C ASP A 51 -6.80 10.48 -16.92
N SER A 52 -7.84 11.01 -17.58
CA SER A 52 -9.11 11.33 -16.95
C SER A 52 -9.81 10.11 -16.34
N ASP A 53 -9.76 8.96 -17.01
CA ASP A 53 -10.44 7.75 -16.57
C ASP A 53 -9.65 7.07 -15.46
N ASN A 54 -8.31 7.03 -15.59
CA ASN A 54 -7.41 6.62 -14.51
C ASN A 54 -7.64 7.46 -13.24
N LEU A 55 -7.76 8.80 -13.37
CA LEU A 55 -8.03 9.69 -12.25
C LEU A 55 -9.39 9.44 -11.60
N LYS A 56 -10.43 9.14 -12.38
CA LYS A 56 -11.75 8.77 -11.84
C LYS A 56 -11.68 7.46 -11.06
N ALA A 57 -11.03 6.44 -11.61
CA ALA A 57 -10.89 5.14 -10.95
C ALA A 57 -10.09 5.25 -9.63
N MET A 58 -8.99 6.00 -9.62
CA MET A 58 -8.21 6.27 -8.39
C MET A 58 -9.02 7.04 -7.34
N LYS A 59 -9.85 8.02 -7.76
CA LYS A 59 -10.74 8.74 -6.83
C LYS A 59 -11.79 7.82 -6.21
N GLU A 60 -12.36 6.92 -7.01
CA GLU A 60 -13.33 5.94 -6.52
C GLU A 60 -12.69 4.91 -5.59
N GLU A 61 -11.48 4.43 -5.90
CA GLU A 61 -10.70 3.57 -5.00
C GLU A 61 -10.53 4.20 -3.62
N ILE A 62 -10.09 5.48 -3.58
CA ILE A 62 -9.91 6.23 -2.33
C ILE A 62 -11.25 6.38 -1.59
N LYS A 63 -12.34 6.66 -2.31
CA LYS A 63 -13.69 6.79 -1.72
C LYS A 63 -14.15 5.47 -1.09
N GLN A 64 -14.02 4.35 -1.79
CA GLN A 64 -14.39 3.03 -1.27
C GLN A 64 -13.52 2.62 -0.10
N LEU A 65 -12.22 2.95 -0.14
CA LEU A 65 -11.29 2.70 0.95
C LEU A 65 -11.72 3.45 2.22
N HIS A 66 -12.00 4.75 2.11
CA HIS A 66 -12.48 5.53 3.26
C HIS A 66 -13.82 5.01 3.79
N TYR A 67 -14.76 4.69 2.90
CA TYR A 67 -16.05 4.12 3.28
C TYR A 67 -15.88 2.82 4.07
N ALA A 68 -15.04 1.89 3.57
CA ALA A 68 -14.80 0.62 4.23
C ALA A 68 -14.15 0.80 5.61
N LEU A 69 -13.18 1.71 5.72
CA LEU A 69 -12.56 2.04 7.01
C LEU A 69 -13.59 2.63 7.99
N ASP A 70 -14.49 3.51 7.53
CA ASP A 70 -15.52 4.13 8.39
C ASP A 70 -16.60 3.14 8.85
N HIS A 71 -16.88 2.12 8.04
CA HIS A 71 -17.91 1.11 8.33
C HIS A 71 -17.33 -0.23 8.79
N GLN A 72 -16.05 -0.25 9.21
CA GLN A 72 -15.36 -1.44 9.71
C GLN A 72 -15.47 -2.67 8.78
N GLN A 73 -15.50 -2.43 7.46
CA GLN A 73 -15.50 -3.49 6.47
C GLN A 73 -14.08 -3.96 6.21
N SER A 74 -13.82 -5.25 6.44
CA SER A 74 -12.52 -5.86 6.13
C SER A 74 -12.21 -5.75 4.64
N ILE A 75 -11.00 -5.29 4.31
CA ILE A 75 -10.58 -4.93 2.98
C ILE A 75 -9.13 -5.33 2.70
N HIS A 76 -8.83 -5.47 1.41
CA HIS A 76 -7.45 -5.50 0.94
C HIS A 76 -7.25 -4.61 -0.30
N VAL A 77 -6.08 -4.02 -0.40
CA VAL A 77 -5.69 -3.12 -1.50
C VAL A 77 -4.36 -3.54 -2.08
N GLU A 78 -4.15 -3.23 -3.36
CA GLU A 78 -2.83 -3.33 -3.98
C GLU A 78 -2.18 -1.96 -4.09
N THR A 79 -0.86 -1.90 -3.87
CA THR A 79 -0.10 -0.68 -4.08
C THR A 79 1.31 -0.97 -4.57
N THR A 80 1.87 -0.03 -5.32
CA THR A 80 3.30 -0.05 -5.65
C THR A 80 4.16 0.50 -4.52
N LEU A 81 3.53 1.07 -3.47
CA LEU A 81 4.18 1.79 -2.38
C LEU A 81 5.08 2.95 -2.85
N ALA A 82 4.92 3.40 -4.10
CA ALA A 82 5.72 4.47 -4.69
C ALA A 82 5.05 5.86 -4.63
N GLY A 83 3.81 5.93 -4.15
CA GLY A 83 3.09 7.19 -3.96
C GLY A 83 3.69 8.05 -2.85
N ARG A 84 3.02 9.16 -2.55
CA ARG A 84 3.32 9.95 -1.35
C ARG A 84 3.10 9.06 -0.14
N GLY A 85 4.18 8.65 0.56
CA GLY A 85 4.10 7.76 1.72
C GLY A 85 3.09 8.21 2.77
N LYS A 86 2.86 9.53 2.88
CA LYS A 86 1.89 10.16 3.79
C LYS A 86 0.49 9.61 3.61
N ALA A 87 0.04 9.46 2.37
CA ALA A 87 -1.32 9.00 2.11
C ALA A 87 -1.55 7.61 2.71
N GLN A 88 -0.59 6.70 2.50
CA GLN A 88 -0.65 5.35 3.06
C GLN A 88 -0.56 5.36 4.59
N LEU A 89 0.32 6.17 5.17
CA LEU A 89 0.45 6.29 6.63
C LEU A 89 -0.84 6.82 7.27
N ASN A 90 -1.48 7.83 6.66
CA ASN A 90 -2.75 8.38 7.14
C ASN A 90 -3.90 7.35 7.07
N LEU A 91 -3.92 6.51 6.03
CA LEU A 91 -4.90 5.43 5.90
C LEU A 91 -4.71 4.37 7.00
N ILE A 92 -3.46 4.03 7.33
CA ILE A 92 -3.13 3.12 8.43
C ILE A 92 -3.58 3.72 9.77
N ASP A 93 -3.28 5.00 10.02
CA ASP A 93 -3.70 5.69 11.24
C ASP A 93 -5.24 5.72 11.37
N LYS A 94 -5.95 5.95 10.26
CA LYS A 94 -7.42 5.89 10.22
C LYS A 94 -7.93 4.48 10.51
N ALA A 95 -7.32 3.46 9.90
CA ALA A 95 -7.70 2.06 10.13
C ALA A 95 -7.54 1.67 11.61
N HIS A 96 -6.40 2.02 12.23
CA HIS A 96 -6.17 1.79 13.65
C HIS A 96 -7.19 2.51 14.54
N LYS A 97 -7.51 3.77 14.25
CA LYS A 97 -8.57 4.52 14.97
C LYS A 97 -9.93 3.83 14.89
N ASN A 98 -10.22 3.15 13.79
CA ASN A 98 -11.47 2.42 13.58
C ASN A 98 -11.38 0.93 14.00
N GLY A 99 -10.32 0.53 14.71
CA GLY A 99 -10.20 -0.79 15.33
C GLY A 99 -9.67 -1.90 14.41
N PHE A 100 -9.12 -1.56 13.24
CA PHE A 100 -8.56 -2.54 12.32
C PHE A 100 -7.25 -3.13 12.80
N GLU A 101 -6.99 -4.37 12.40
CA GLU A 101 -5.64 -4.95 12.36
C GLU A 101 -5.08 -4.76 10.94
N VAL A 102 -3.88 -4.18 10.85
CA VAL A 102 -3.23 -3.82 9.59
C VAL A 102 -2.14 -4.82 9.24
N THR A 103 -2.25 -5.45 8.07
CA THR A 103 -1.27 -6.42 7.56
C THR A 103 -0.60 -5.89 6.30
N LEU A 104 0.73 -5.80 6.30
CA LEU A 104 1.54 -5.52 5.13
C LEU A 104 2.11 -6.82 4.55
N LEU A 105 1.74 -7.14 3.32
CA LEU A 105 2.41 -8.15 2.50
C LEU A 105 3.24 -7.43 1.44
N TYR A 106 4.57 -7.54 1.49
CA TYR A 106 5.46 -6.85 0.54
C TYR A 106 6.23 -7.84 -0.32
N VAL A 107 6.19 -7.66 -1.64
CA VAL A 107 6.98 -8.44 -2.60
C VAL A 107 8.10 -7.59 -3.19
N ALA A 108 9.34 -8.01 -2.93
CA ALA A 108 10.56 -7.38 -3.40
C ALA A 108 11.15 -8.09 -4.63
N LEU A 109 11.96 -7.34 -5.38
CA LEU A 109 12.85 -7.85 -6.42
C LEU A 109 14.25 -7.32 -6.18
N ARG A 110 15.26 -8.06 -6.64
CA ARG A 110 16.68 -7.71 -6.52
C ARG A 110 17.06 -6.40 -7.18
N ASP A 111 16.39 -6.06 -8.29
CA ASP A 111 16.60 -4.83 -9.03
C ASP A 111 15.38 -4.43 -9.86
N GLU A 112 15.40 -3.20 -10.36
CA GLU A 112 14.39 -2.61 -11.23
C GLU A 112 14.39 -3.19 -12.66
N ASN A 113 15.51 -3.75 -13.13
CA ASN A 113 15.63 -4.32 -14.48
C ASN A 113 14.80 -5.60 -14.61
N LEU A 114 14.79 -6.44 -13.57
CA LEU A 114 13.92 -7.62 -13.51
C LEU A 114 12.43 -7.25 -13.59
N ALA A 115 12.04 -6.16 -12.92
CA ALA A 115 10.68 -5.65 -13.00
C ALA A 115 10.33 -5.17 -14.42
N ILE A 116 11.23 -4.43 -15.06
CA ILE A 116 11.10 -3.97 -16.45
C ILE A 116 10.94 -5.17 -17.40
N GLN A 117 11.81 -6.18 -17.27
CA GLN A 117 11.75 -7.39 -18.07
C GLN A 117 10.37 -8.07 -17.94
N ARG A 118 9.91 -8.31 -16.72
CA ARG A 118 8.62 -8.98 -16.46
C ARG A 118 7.42 -8.17 -16.97
N VAL A 119 7.47 -6.84 -16.87
CA VAL A 119 6.43 -5.98 -17.44
C VAL A 119 6.42 -6.09 -18.97
N ASN A 120 7.58 -6.08 -19.61
CA ASN A 120 7.69 -6.23 -21.07
C ASN A 120 7.16 -7.59 -21.55
N GLU A 121 7.53 -8.69 -20.88
CA GLU A 121 7.02 -10.03 -21.18
C GLU A 121 5.48 -10.09 -21.07
N ARG A 122 4.90 -9.42 -20.07
CA ARG A 122 3.45 -9.33 -19.91
C ARG A 122 2.80 -8.52 -21.04
N VAL A 123 3.42 -7.43 -21.47
CA VAL A 123 2.93 -6.61 -22.59
C VAL A 123 2.94 -7.39 -23.89
N GLN A 124 3.99 -8.19 -24.14
CA GLN A 124 4.05 -9.09 -25.30
C GLN A 124 2.91 -10.13 -25.31
N LYS A 125 2.37 -10.47 -24.13
CA LYS A 125 1.21 -11.35 -23.97
C LYS A 125 -0.14 -10.60 -23.95
N GLY A 126 -0.17 -9.32 -24.32
CA GLY A 126 -1.38 -8.50 -24.41
C GLY A 126 -1.80 -7.81 -23.10
N GLY A 127 -0.95 -7.81 -22.07
CA GLY A 127 -1.23 -7.10 -20.82
C GLY A 127 -0.86 -5.61 -20.83
N HIS A 128 -1.25 -4.89 -19.77
CA HIS A 128 -0.97 -3.45 -19.61
C HIS A 128 0.52 -3.17 -19.33
N GLY A 129 1.06 -2.17 -20.04
CA GLY A 129 2.44 -1.70 -19.92
C GLY A 129 2.61 -0.53 -18.97
N VAL A 130 3.80 -0.38 -18.40
CA VAL A 130 4.17 0.77 -17.55
C VAL A 130 5.49 1.34 -18.09
N PRO A 131 5.63 2.67 -18.26
CA PRO A 131 6.87 3.26 -18.75
C PRO A 131 8.07 2.89 -17.86
N VAL A 132 9.22 2.59 -18.51
CA VAL A 132 10.46 2.19 -17.82
C VAL A 132 10.87 3.19 -16.75
N ALA A 133 10.85 4.49 -17.06
CA ALA A 133 11.18 5.56 -16.11
C ALA A 133 10.26 5.52 -14.87
N THR A 134 8.98 5.22 -15.06
CA THR A 134 8.01 5.05 -13.98
C THR A 134 8.35 3.84 -13.12
N ILE A 135 8.74 2.71 -13.71
CA ILE A 135 9.13 1.50 -12.95
C ILE A 135 10.37 1.79 -12.08
N LYS A 136 11.41 2.40 -12.64
CA LYS A 136 12.63 2.77 -11.89
C LYS A 136 12.32 3.71 -10.73
N LYS A 137 11.54 4.76 -10.98
CA LYS A 137 11.08 5.68 -9.93
C LYS A 137 10.31 4.94 -8.84
N ARG A 138 9.39 4.06 -9.22
CA ARG A 138 8.59 3.25 -8.29
C ARG A 138 9.46 2.32 -7.45
N TYR A 139 10.50 1.71 -8.02
CA TYR A 139 11.42 0.83 -7.30
C TYR A 139 12.09 1.57 -6.13
N GLN A 140 12.67 2.73 -6.41
CA GLN A 140 13.35 3.54 -5.39
C GLN A 140 12.37 4.03 -4.31
N GLN A 141 11.22 4.56 -4.72
CA GLN A 141 10.21 5.09 -3.79
C GLN A 141 9.58 3.99 -2.92
N SER A 142 9.27 2.84 -3.51
CA SER A 142 8.74 1.67 -2.78
C SER A 142 9.71 1.20 -1.71
N LYS A 143 11.00 1.05 -2.07
CA LYS A 143 12.06 0.68 -1.13
C LYS A 143 12.24 1.71 -0.01
N HIS A 144 12.12 3.00 -0.33
CA HIS A 144 12.23 4.08 0.64
C HIS A 144 11.05 4.12 1.63
N ASN A 145 9.82 3.93 1.14
CA ASN A 145 8.61 4.01 1.96
C ASN A 145 8.38 2.75 2.82
N LEU A 146 8.93 1.60 2.42
CA LEU A 146 8.73 0.31 3.06
C LEU A 146 8.95 0.33 4.59
N PRO A 147 10.07 0.84 5.15
CA PRO A 147 10.27 0.87 6.60
C PRO A 147 9.18 1.61 7.37
N LEU A 148 8.68 2.73 6.83
CA LEU A 148 7.65 3.55 7.49
C LEU A 148 6.32 2.81 7.55
N VAL A 149 5.91 2.21 6.44
CA VAL A 149 4.65 1.45 6.34
C VAL A 149 4.75 0.15 7.15
N ALA A 150 5.89 -0.55 7.08
CA ALA A 150 6.15 -1.71 7.91
C ALA A 150 6.07 -1.35 9.39
N PHE A 151 6.69 -0.25 9.83
CA PHE A 151 6.65 0.17 11.23
C PHE A 151 5.23 0.41 11.75
N LYS A 152 4.36 1.03 10.96
CA LYS A 152 2.95 1.25 11.34
C LYS A 152 2.03 0.03 11.17
N SER A 153 2.48 -1.07 10.58
CA SER A 153 1.62 -2.26 10.37
C SER A 153 1.70 -3.22 11.55
N ASP A 154 0.59 -3.83 11.95
CA ASP A 154 0.55 -4.82 13.03
C ASP A 154 1.24 -6.13 12.62
N LYS A 155 1.02 -6.55 11.37
CA LYS A 155 1.66 -7.70 10.74
C LYS A 155 2.45 -7.26 9.52
N VAL A 156 3.65 -7.83 9.35
CA VAL A 156 4.53 -7.55 8.22
C VAL A 156 5.08 -8.88 7.72
N MET A 157 4.82 -9.19 6.46
CA MET A 157 5.41 -10.33 5.75
C MET A 157 6.07 -9.82 4.49
N ILE A 158 7.36 -10.11 4.33
CA ILE A 158 8.16 -9.67 3.19
C ILE A 158 8.67 -10.89 2.45
N TYR A 159 8.50 -10.87 1.14
CA TYR A 159 8.91 -11.93 0.23
C TYR A 159 9.88 -11.36 -0.78
N ASP A 160 10.89 -12.14 -1.14
CA ASP A 160 11.62 -11.95 -2.39
C ASP A 160 10.98 -12.81 -3.48
N ASN A 161 10.90 -12.26 -4.68
CA ASN A 161 10.42 -12.99 -5.85
C ASN A 161 11.36 -12.83 -7.04
N SER A 162 12.67 -12.74 -6.78
CA SER A 162 13.66 -12.53 -7.83
C SER A 162 13.89 -13.79 -8.65
N GLU A 163 13.89 -14.95 -7.99
CA GLU A 163 14.07 -16.27 -8.62
C GLU A 163 12.96 -17.23 -8.23
N LYS A 164 12.76 -17.41 -6.92
CA LYS A 164 11.67 -18.18 -6.32
C LYS A 164 10.96 -17.33 -5.29
N PHE A 165 9.65 -17.49 -5.19
CA PHE A 165 8.86 -16.82 -4.18
C PHE A 165 9.26 -17.30 -2.77
N THR A 166 10.01 -16.46 -2.05
CA THR A 166 10.71 -16.84 -0.82
C THR A 166 10.32 -15.89 0.29
N SER A 167 9.82 -16.41 1.42
CA SER A 167 9.59 -15.60 2.63
C SER A 167 10.94 -15.18 3.22
N VAL A 168 11.12 -13.87 3.45
CA VAL A 168 12.38 -13.26 3.93
C VAL A 168 12.25 -12.70 5.34
N TYR A 169 11.14 -12.02 5.65
CA TYR A 169 10.93 -11.39 6.95
C TYR A 169 9.47 -11.55 7.39
N ALA A 170 9.26 -11.81 8.67
CA ALA A 170 7.93 -11.89 9.28
C ALA A 170 7.93 -11.29 10.68
N ARG A 171 6.98 -10.39 10.93
CA ARG A 171 6.73 -9.77 12.24
C ARG A 171 5.24 -9.67 12.50
N GLU A 172 4.80 -9.97 13.72
CA GLU A 172 3.44 -9.75 14.18
C GLU A 172 3.46 -9.16 15.60
N LYS A 173 2.73 -8.06 15.81
CA LYS A 173 2.57 -7.38 17.10
C LYS A 173 3.90 -7.09 17.81
N GLY A 174 4.90 -6.69 17.03
CA GLY A 174 6.26 -6.38 17.51
C GLY A 174 7.19 -7.60 17.64
N GLN A 175 6.67 -8.82 17.64
CA GLN A 175 7.48 -10.03 17.68
C GLN A 175 7.95 -10.41 16.27
N VAL A 176 9.26 -10.64 16.12
CA VAL A 176 9.86 -11.10 14.86
C VAL A 176 9.93 -12.61 14.87
N PHE A 177 9.31 -13.24 13.86
CA PHE A 177 9.29 -14.70 13.68
C PHE A 177 10.30 -15.16 12.64
N LYS A 178 10.67 -14.28 11.71
CA LYS A 178 11.64 -14.57 10.66
C LYS A 178 12.41 -13.32 10.26
N ASN A 179 13.72 -13.44 10.06
CA ASN A 179 14.56 -12.35 9.61
C ASN A 179 15.81 -12.82 8.84
N ASP A 180 15.65 -13.01 7.53
CA ASP A 180 16.73 -13.37 6.61
C ASP A 180 17.27 -12.16 5.82
N LEU A 181 16.90 -10.94 6.21
CA LEU A 181 17.13 -9.72 5.43
C LEU A 181 18.60 -9.49 5.01
N ARG A 182 19.57 -10.03 5.76
CA ARG A 182 21.01 -9.92 5.46
C ARG A 182 21.37 -10.54 4.10
N HIS A 183 20.65 -11.58 3.67
CA HIS A 183 20.87 -12.24 2.38
C HIS A 183 20.14 -11.54 1.22
N PHE A 184 19.31 -10.52 1.52
CA PHE A 184 18.47 -9.80 0.58
C PHE A 184 18.72 -8.28 0.68
N PRO A 185 19.94 -7.80 0.36
CA PRO A 185 20.34 -6.40 0.58
C PRO A 185 19.55 -5.36 -0.23
N TRP A 186 18.80 -5.80 -1.25
CA TRP A 186 17.87 -4.94 -1.98
C TRP A 186 16.64 -4.56 -1.16
N ILE A 187 16.26 -5.34 -0.17
CA ILE A 187 15.20 -5.01 0.79
C ILE A 187 15.75 -4.02 1.82
N ASN A 188 14.98 -2.99 2.13
CA ASN A 188 15.43 -1.93 3.03
C ASN A 188 15.61 -2.46 4.47
N GLN A 189 16.85 -2.48 4.94
CA GLN A 189 17.22 -3.04 6.24
C GLN A 189 16.67 -2.20 7.41
N ASN A 190 16.26 -0.95 7.18
CA ASN A 190 15.73 -0.09 8.25
C ASN A 190 14.43 -0.61 8.89
N ILE A 191 13.79 -1.61 8.29
CA ILE A 191 12.61 -2.29 8.84
C ILE A 191 12.88 -2.89 10.24
N THR A 192 14.13 -3.23 10.55
CA THR A 192 14.54 -3.80 11.85
C THR A 192 14.99 -2.76 12.88
N TYR A 193 14.99 -1.45 12.55
CA TYR A 193 15.51 -0.39 13.42
C TYR A 193 14.41 0.63 13.80
N PRO A 194 13.55 0.35 14.79
CA PRO A 194 12.44 1.21 15.21
C PRO A 194 12.83 2.68 15.44
N GLU A 195 13.94 2.95 16.13
CA GLU A 195 14.40 4.33 16.40
C GLU A 195 14.74 5.12 15.12
N LYS A 196 15.38 4.47 14.15
CA LYS A 196 15.68 5.10 12.86
C LYS A 196 14.39 5.42 12.11
N VAL A 197 13.42 4.50 12.15
CA VAL A 197 12.12 4.71 11.51
C VAL A 197 11.34 5.83 12.21
N GLN A 198 11.37 5.92 13.54
CA GLN A 198 10.76 7.03 14.28
C GLN A 198 11.36 8.38 13.89
N LYS A 199 12.71 8.48 13.79
CA LYS A 199 13.37 9.69 13.29
C LYS A 199 12.94 10.03 11.85
N GLN A 200 12.79 9.04 10.99
CA GLN A 200 12.27 9.24 9.63
C GLN A 200 10.83 9.72 9.63
N LEU A 201 9.96 9.15 10.49
CA LEU A 201 8.58 9.59 10.64
C LEU A 201 8.49 11.03 11.14
N GLN A 202 9.34 11.43 12.08
CA GLN A 202 9.39 12.81 12.57
C GLN A 202 9.75 13.77 11.44
N ASN A 203 10.87 13.52 10.75
CA ASN A 203 11.30 14.33 9.60
C ASN A 203 10.22 14.38 8.50
N PHE A 204 9.52 13.25 8.30
CA PHE A 204 8.45 13.14 7.33
C PHE A 204 7.22 13.99 7.69
N ALA A 205 6.84 14.00 8.97
CA ALA A 205 5.76 14.83 9.50
C ALA A 205 6.10 16.32 9.41
N ASP A 206 7.34 16.70 9.74
CA ASP A 206 7.81 18.08 9.68
C ASP A 206 7.77 18.65 8.25
N GLN A 207 8.15 17.84 7.26
CA GLN A 207 8.14 18.23 5.84
C GLN A 207 6.74 18.18 5.19
N ASN A 208 5.77 17.54 5.84
CA ASN A 208 4.42 17.40 5.34
C ASN A 208 3.45 17.62 6.50
N PRO A 209 3.23 18.87 6.96
CA PRO A 209 2.25 19.15 8.02
C PRO A 209 0.84 18.71 7.59
N GLU A 210 -0.01 18.32 8.55
CA GLU A 210 -1.42 18.07 8.26
C GLU A 210 -2.07 19.33 7.68
N VAL A 211 -2.72 19.20 6.53
CA VAL A 211 -3.61 20.25 6.04
C VAL A 211 -4.84 20.18 6.93
N LYS A 212 -4.99 21.15 7.85
CA LYS A 212 -6.24 21.30 8.61
C LYS A 212 -7.39 21.33 7.60
N PRO A 213 -8.46 20.55 7.80
CA PRO A 213 -9.64 20.68 6.96
C PRO A 213 -10.06 22.15 6.97
N LYS A 214 -10.32 22.72 5.78
CA LYS A 214 -11.03 24.00 5.70
C LYS A 214 -12.33 23.79 6.46
N ASN A 215 -12.57 24.60 7.50
CA ASN A 215 -13.84 24.62 8.22
C ASN A 215 -14.99 24.62 7.20
N ASP A 216 -15.92 23.68 7.34
CA ASP A 216 -17.21 23.73 6.64
C ASP A 216 -17.86 25.09 6.89
N PRO A 217 -18.33 25.82 5.86
CA PRO A 217 -19.01 27.09 6.05
C PRO A 217 -20.45 26.94 6.59
N GLU A 218 -20.91 25.74 6.95
CA GLU A 218 -22.26 25.49 7.46
C GLU A 218 -22.30 25.37 8.98
N ASN A 219 -21.98 26.44 9.72
CA ASN A 219 -22.70 26.75 10.96
C ASN A 219 -22.34 28.13 11.50
N LYS A 220 -23.16 29.14 11.19
CA LYS A 220 -23.48 30.23 12.15
C LYS A 220 -24.91 30.71 11.89
N ASN A 221 -25.85 29.96 12.46
CA ASN A 221 -27.00 30.60 13.08
C ASN A 221 -26.49 31.52 14.19
N ASP A 222 -26.45 32.82 13.93
CA ASP A 222 -26.43 33.86 14.96
C ASP A 222 -27.30 35.02 14.45
N ARG A 223 -28.60 34.94 14.75
CA ARG A 223 -29.38 36.17 15.02
C ARG A 223 -29.14 36.52 16.49
N PRO A 224 -28.92 37.81 16.77
CA PRO A 224 -29.82 38.46 17.70
C PRO A 224 -30.38 39.78 17.12
N SER A 225 -31.68 39.97 17.39
CA SER A 225 -32.33 41.22 17.82
C SER A 225 -31.39 42.42 18.03
N TYR A 226 -31.59 43.61 17.46
CA TYR A 226 -32.81 44.41 17.26
C TYR A 226 -32.69 45.19 15.94
#